data_AF-A0AA37F746-F1
#
_entry.id   AF-A0AA37F746-F1
#
_cell.length_a   1.000
_cell.length_b   1.000
_cell.length_c   1.000
_cell.angle_alpha   90.00
_cell.angle_beta   90.00
_cell.angle_gamma   90.00
#
_symmetry.space_group_name_H-M   'P 1'
#
loop_
_entity.id
_entity.type
_entity.pdbx_description
1 polymer ?
#
loop_
_entity_poly.entity_id
_entity_poly.type
_entity_poly.pdbx_seq_one_letter_code
_entity_poly.pdbx_strand_id
1 'polypeptide(L)'
;MPRAASGRYAVVPGGAAPPPRRQGKVVRYVVEVERGLPFDPQEFADEVHRILNDPRGWGFRFKRVSRGPAKLRVSLSSPALTDRRCLPLRTQGTLSCWNGRQAVINAVRWNRGVPGYRGDVASYREYVVNHEVGHGLGHGHVPCPGPGRRAPVMLQQTKSLYGCRPNAWPFPKR
;
A
#
# COMPACT_ATOMS: atom_id res chain seq x y z
N MET A 1 -2.06 -13.59 -13.76
CA MET A 1 -1.19 -12.44 -13.42
C MET A 1 0.19 -12.66 -14.00
N PRO A 2 0.66 -11.82 -14.94
CA PRO A 2 1.96 -12.00 -15.56
C PRO A 2 3.10 -11.65 -14.58
N ARG A 3 4.25 -12.31 -14.72
CA ARG A 3 5.46 -12.01 -13.91
C ARG A 3 6.04 -10.62 -14.24
N ALA A 4 5.87 -10.17 -15.47
CA ALA A 4 6.33 -8.87 -15.97
C ALA A 4 5.22 -8.24 -16.81
N ALA A 5 5.18 -6.91 -16.85
CA ALA A 5 4.42 -6.15 -17.86
C ALA A 5 5.38 -5.20 -18.59
N SER A 6 4.97 -3.97 -18.88
CA SER A 6 5.78 -3.04 -19.70
C SER A 6 7.04 -2.48 -19.03
N GLY A 7 7.19 -2.59 -17.71
CA GLY A 7 8.22 -1.91 -16.92
C GLY A 7 8.04 -0.39 -16.79
N ARG A 8 6.97 0.17 -17.35
CA ARG A 8 6.70 1.62 -17.37
C ARG A 8 5.39 1.93 -16.65
N TYR A 9 5.42 2.94 -15.78
CA TYR A 9 4.22 3.42 -15.11
C TYR A 9 3.41 4.36 -15.98
N ALA A 10 2.09 4.33 -15.82
CA ALA A 10 1.18 5.41 -16.19
C ALA A 10 0.59 6.01 -14.90
N VAL A 11 0.60 7.34 -14.80
CA VAL A 11 -0.12 8.04 -13.73
C VAL A 11 -1.61 7.91 -14.00
N VAL A 12 -2.36 7.54 -12.97
CA VAL A 12 -3.83 7.46 -13.07
C VAL A 12 -4.38 8.89 -13.14
N PRO A 13 -5.16 9.25 -14.18
CA PRO A 13 -5.66 10.60 -14.35
C PRO A 13 -6.64 11.03 -13.25
N GLY A 14 -6.95 12.32 -13.23
CA GLY A 14 -7.88 12.91 -12.25
C GLY A 14 -7.24 13.22 -10.90
N GLY A 15 -8.08 13.42 -9.90
CA GLY A 15 -7.69 13.73 -8.53
C GLY A 15 -8.87 13.52 -7.59
N ALA A 16 -8.59 13.46 -6.29
CA ALA A 16 -9.60 13.23 -5.28
C ALA A 16 -9.23 14.01 -4.02
N ALA A 17 -10.18 14.82 -3.53
CA ALA A 17 -10.01 15.58 -2.30
C ALA A 17 -10.23 14.65 -1.08
N PRO A 18 -9.47 14.85 0.01
CA PRO A 18 -9.76 14.14 1.25
C PRO A 18 -11.15 14.55 1.78
N PRO A 19 -11.83 13.69 2.56
CA PRO A 19 -13.13 14.00 3.15
C PRO A 19 -13.13 15.36 3.89
N PRO A 20 -14.17 16.19 3.73
CA PRO A 20 -14.16 17.59 4.19
C PRO A 20 -14.16 17.73 5.71
N ARG A 21 -14.78 16.78 6.42
CA ARG A 21 -14.94 16.82 7.89
C ARG A 21 -13.75 16.28 8.69
N ARG A 22 -12.72 15.77 8.01
CA ARG A 22 -11.54 15.20 8.67
C ARG A 22 -10.51 16.30 8.95
N GLN A 23 -10.09 16.44 10.20
CA GLN A 23 -8.97 17.31 10.58
C GLN A 23 -7.63 16.60 10.29
N GLY A 24 -6.53 17.36 10.19
CA GLY A 24 -5.18 16.82 10.00
C GLY A 24 -4.42 17.42 8.80
N LYS A 25 -3.11 17.17 8.78
CA LYS A 25 -2.21 17.67 7.73
C LYS A 25 -2.55 17.05 6.38
N VAL A 26 -2.61 17.88 5.33
CA VAL A 26 -2.83 17.42 3.95
C VAL A 26 -1.56 16.79 3.40
N VAL A 27 -1.68 15.58 2.85
CA VAL A 27 -0.61 14.87 2.15
C VAL A 27 -1.04 14.67 0.69
N ARG A 28 -0.34 15.31 -0.23
CA ARG A 28 -0.54 15.12 -1.67
C ARG A 28 0.17 13.86 -2.12
N TYR A 29 -0.52 12.99 -2.84
CA TYR A 29 0.04 11.75 -3.36
C TYR A 29 -0.41 11.47 -4.79
N VAL A 30 0.39 10.68 -5.51
CA VAL A 30 0.09 10.21 -6.87
C VAL A 30 -0.19 8.71 -6.84
N VAL A 31 -1.13 8.25 -7.67
CA VAL A 31 -1.31 6.83 -7.97
C VAL A 31 -0.80 6.55 -9.37
N GLU A 32 -0.07 5.45 -9.53
CA GLU A 32 0.40 4.98 -10.82
C GLU A 32 0.31 3.45 -10.93
N VAL A 33 0.11 2.96 -12.15
CA VAL A 33 -0.01 1.54 -12.45
C VAL A 33 0.93 1.20 -13.59
N GLU A 34 1.64 0.07 -13.49
CA GLU A 34 2.46 -0.42 -14.59
C GLU A 34 1.57 -0.75 -15.80
N ARG A 35 1.90 -0.22 -16.98
CA ARG A 35 1.12 -0.48 -18.19
C ARG A 35 1.19 -1.95 -18.56
N GLY A 36 0.05 -2.52 -18.95
CA GLY A 36 -0.09 -3.93 -19.33
C GLY A 36 -0.44 -4.87 -18.17
N LEU A 37 -0.61 -4.35 -16.95
CA LEU A 37 -1.22 -5.13 -15.88
C LEU A 37 -2.73 -5.31 -16.12
N PRO A 38 -3.32 -6.48 -15.82
CA PRO A 38 -4.75 -6.73 -16.00
C PRO A 38 -5.58 -6.22 -14.82
N PHE A 39 -5.44 -4.93 -14.49
CA PHE A 39 -6.27 -4.23 -13.51
C PHE A 39 -6.74 -2.92 -14.10
N ASP A 40 -7.94 -2.49 -13.71
CA ASP A 40 -8.39 -1.12 -13.96
C ASP A 40 -7.55 -0.15 -13.10
N PRO A 41 -6.81 0.79 -13.71
CA PRO A 41 -6.03 1.77 -12.97
C PRO A 41 -6.88 2.71 -12.11
N GLN A 42 -8.11 3.01 -12.53
CA GLN A 42 -9.03 3.89 -11.82
C GLN A 42 -9.57 3.21 -10.56
N GLU A 43 -9.99 1.93 -10.65
CA GLU A 43 -10.39 1.14 -9.48
C GLU A 43 -9.27 1.02 -8.44
N PHE A 44 -8.02 0.80 -8.89
CA PHE A 44 -6.87 0.79 -7.98
C PHE A 44 -6.70 2.14 -7.28
N ALA A 45 -6.83 3.25 -8.01
CA ALA A 45 -6.69 4.58 -7.44
C ALA A 45 -7.79 4.93 -6.44
N ASP A 46 -9.02 4.49 -6.69
CA ASP A 46 -10.16 4.74 -5.81
C ASP A 46 -10.07 3.90 -4.53
N GLU A 47 -9.63 2.64 -4.65
CA GLU A 47 -9.38 1.79 -3.48
C GLU A 47 -8.24 2.34 -2.62
N VAL A 48 -7.12 2.76 -3.21
CA VAL A 48 -6.04 3.42 -2.47
C VAL A 48 -6.55 4.68 -1.78
N HIS A 49 -7.38 5.49 -2.45
CA HIS A 49 -7.91 6.71 -1.86
C HIS A 49 -8.84 6.45 -0.68
N ARG A 50 -9.70 5.42 -0.80
CA ARG A 50 -10.57 4.93 0.28
C ARG A 50 -9.74 4.49 1.48
N ILE A 51 -8.73 3.64 1.26
CA ILE A 51 -7.86 3.12 2.33
C ILE A 51 -7.16 4.26 3.07
N LEU A 52 -6.51 5.16 2.33
CA LEU A 52 -5.71 6.23 2.95
C LEU A 52 -6.57 7.23 3.74
N ASN A 53 -7.83 7.41 3.34
CA ASN A 53 -8.75 8.31 4.03
C ASN A 53 -9.76 7.61 4.95
N ASP A 54 -9.60 6.32 5.22
CA ASP A 54 -10.40 5.60 6.23
C ASP A 54 -10.15 6.16 7.63
N PRO A 55 -11.18 6.31 8.49
CA PRO A 55 -11.03 6.78 9.88
C PRO A 55 -9.96 6.04 10.69
N ARG A 56 -9.78 4.74 10.45
CA ARG A 56 -8.80 3.87 11.12
C ARG A 56 -7.36 4.06 10.61
N GLY A 57 -7.19 4.78 9.51
CA GLY A 57 -5.91 5.12 8.87
C GLY A 57 -5.10 6.20 9.60
N TRP A 58 -3.98 6.63 9.03
CA TRP A 58 -2.94 7.46 9.66
C TRP A 58 -3.32 8.85 10.20
N GLY A 59 -4.58 9.28 10.09
CA GLY A 59 -5.04 10.58 10.58
C GLY A 59 -4.61 11.78 9.72
N PHE A 60 -3.94 11.54 8.59
CA PHE A 60 -3.68 12.55 7.57
C PHE A 60 -4.89 12.71 6.63
N ARG A 61 -4.90 13.82 5.89
CA ARG A 61 -5.86 14.09 4.82
C ARG A 61 -5.19 13.86 3.46
N PHE A 62 -5.38 12.68 2.87
CA PHE A 62 -4.68 12.33 1.63
C PHE A 62 -5.42 12.88 0.41
N LYS A 63 -4.78 13.79 -0.32
CA LYS A 63 -5.27 14.38 -1.57
C LYS A 63 -4.60 13.70 -2.77
N ARG A 64 -5.38 12.99 -3.59
CA ARG A 64 -4.88 12.39 -4.84
C ARG A 64 -4.70 13.48 -5.88
N VAL A 65 -3.54 13.51 -6.52
CA VAL A 65 -3.21 14.42 -7.62
C VAL A 65 -2.57 13.65 -8.76
N SER A 66 -2.80 14.09 -10.00
CA SER A 66 -2.17 13.52 -11.20
C SER A 66 -1.09 14.43 -11.79
N ARG A 67 -0.98 15.68 -11.31
CA ARG A 67 0.00 16.68 -11.76
C ARG A 67 0.55 17.49 -10.58
N GLY A 68 1.73 18.07 -10.79
CA GLY A 68 2.42 18.91 -9.81
C GLY A 68 3.07 18.12 -8.67
N PRO A 69 3.55 18.81 -7.62
CA PRO A 69 4.29 18.19 -6.53
C PRO A 69 3.41 17.27 -5.68
N ALA A 70 3.99 16.15 -5.27
CA ALA A 70 3.41 15.16 -4.38
C ALA A 70 4.49 14.60 -3.44
N LYS A 71 4.12 14.36 -2.18
CA LYS A 71 5.04 13.86 -1.15
C LYS A 71 5.41 12.39 -1.37
N LEU A 72 4.46 11.60 -1.86
CA LEU A 72 4.63 10.16 -2.06
C LEU A 72 3.84 9.67 -3.27
N ARG A 73 4.19 8.47 -3.73
CA ARG A 73 3.49 7.76 -4.82
C ARG A 73 3.06 6.38 -4.33
N VAL A 74 1.93 5.90 -4.81
CA VAL A 74 1.47 4.51 -4.62
C VAL A 74 1.42 3.85 -5.98
N SER A 75 2.17 2.76 -6.16
CA SER A 75 2.49 2.22 -7.47
C SER A 75 2.16 0.74 -7.57
N LEU A 76 1.24 0.33 -8.45
CA LEU A 76 0.95 -1.09 -8.70
C LEU A 76 1.92 -1.65 -9.74
N SER A 77 2.60 -2.74 -9.41
CA SER A 77 3.73 -3.27 -10.19
C SER A 77 3.67 -4.78 -10.36
N SER A 78 4.04 -5.27 -11.54
CA SER A 78 4.37 -6.68 -11.75
C SER A 78 5.54 -7.11 -10.86
N PRO A 79 5.66 -8.40 -10.51
CA PRO A 79 6.79 -8.93 -9.74
C PRO A 79 8.17 -8.43 -10.23
N ALA A 80 8.40 -8.46 -11.54
CA ALA A 80 9.68 -8.03 -12.13
C ALA A 80 9.94 -6.53 -11.98
N LEU A 81 8.90 -5.68 -12.07
CA LEU A 81 9.08 -4.26 -11.80
C LEU A 81 9.24 -3.98 -10.30
N THR A 82 8.54 -4.70 -9.43
CA THR A 82 8.73 -4.60 -7.98
C THR A 82 10.17 -4.91 -7.57
N ASP A 83 10.74 -6.03 -8.03
CA ASP A 83 12.13 -6.39 -7.74
C ASP A 83 13.11 -5.28 -8.12
N ARG A 84 12.94 -4.67 -9.31
CA ARG A 84 13.79 -3.57 -9.77
C ARG A 84 13.61 -2.29 -8.95
N ARG A 85 12.36 -1.94 -8.60
CA ARG A 85 12.03 -0.69 -7.90
C ARG A 85 12.35 -0.73 -6.41
N CYS A 86 12.49 -1.93 -5.85
CA CYS A 86 12.76 -2.14 -4.44
C CYS A 86 14.24 -2.36 -4.13
N LEU A 87 15.13 -2.39 -5.13
CA LEU A 87 16.57 -2.50 -4.89
C LEU A 87 17.05 -1.43 -3.88
N PRO A 88 17.94 -1.79 -2.93
CA PRO A 88 18.64 -3.08 -2.79
C PRO A 88 17.84 -4.19 -2.07
N LEU A 89 16.58 -3.96 -1.68
CA LEU A 89 15.74 -4.97 -1.04
C LEU A 89 15.42 -6.13 -2.00
N ARG A 90 15.60 -7.36 -1.53
CA ARG A 90 15.29 -8.56 -2.31
C ARG A 90 13.84 -8.98 -2.08
N THR A 91 12.93 -8.57 -2.97
CA THR A 91 11.50 -8.92 -2.85
C THR A 91 11.16 -10.31 -3.36
N GLN A 92 12.07 -10.92 -4.14
CA GLN A 92 11.90 -12.23 -4.79
C GLN A 92 10.59 -12.31 -5.59
N GLY A 93 10.12 -11.17 -6.12
CA GLY A 93 8.84 -11.05 -6.82
C GLY A 93 7.60 -11.23 -5.96
N THR A 94 7.72 -11.26 -4.63
CA THR A 94 6.59 -11.61 -3.72
C THR A 94 6.25 -10.55 -2.68
N LEU A 95 7.10 -9.56 -2.45
CA LEU A 95 6.92 -8.51 -1.44
C LEU A 95 6.65 -7.15 -2.09
N SER A 96 5.96 -6.29 -1.36
CA SER A 96 5.90 -4.85 -1.60
C SER A 96 7.05 -4.13 -0.88
N CYS A 97 7.29 -2.86 -1.18
CA CYS A 97 8.25 -2.04 -0.46
C CYS A 97 7.94 -0.55 -0.51
N TRP A 98 8.52 0.19 0.43
CA TRP A 98 8.81 1.61 0.29
C TRP A 98 10.25 1.79 -0.18
N ASN A 99 10.46 2.52 -1.28
CA ASN A 99 11.80 2.74 -1.85
C ASN A 99 12.36 4.15 -1.63
N GLY A 100 11.82 4.90 -0.65
CA GLY A 100 12.17 6.29 -0.39
C GLY A 100 11.29 7.32 -1.11
N ARG A 101 10.53 6.88 -2.14
CA ARG A 101 9.62 7.77 -2.89
C ARG A 101 8.26 7.13 -3.21
N GLN A 102 8.25 5.82 -3.42
CA GLN A 102 7.09 5.05 -3.87
C GLN A 102 6.78 3.96 -2.84
N ALA A 103 5.50 3.84 -2.49
CA ALA A 103 4.91 2.62 -1.96
C ALA A 103 4.64 1.69 -3.16
N VAL A 104 5.60 0.80 -3.44
CA VAL A 104 5.55 -0.16 -4.54
C VAL A 104 4.76 -1.38 -4.10
N ILE A 105 3.56 -1.52 -4.64
CA ILE A 105 2.63 -2.61 -4.35
C ILE A 105 2.80 -3.73 -5.38
N ASN A 106 3.09 -4.94 -4.90
CA ASN A 106 3.20 -6.11 -5.76
C ASN A 106 1.82 -6.58 -6.24
N ALA A 107 1.61 -6.61 -7.56
CA ALA A 107 0.33 -6.91 -8.19
C ALA A 107 -0.18 -8.34 -7.92
N VAL A 108 0.73 -9.32 -7.75
CA VAL A 108 0.33 -10.69 -7.40
C VAL A 108 -0.27 -10.72 -5.99
N ARG A 109 0.35 -10.01 -5.06
CA ARG A 109 -0.16 -9.89 -3.68
C ARG A 109 -1.39 -9.01 -3.59
N TRP A 110 -1.48 -7.95 -4.37
CA TRP A 110 -2.70 -7.16 -4.51
C TRP A 110 -3.88 -8.03 -4.96
N ASN A 111 -3.65 -8.98 -5.86
CA ASN A 111 -4.70 -9.87 -6.36
C ASN A 111 -5.05 -11.02 -5.41
N ARG A 112 -4.06 -11.61 -4.73
CA ARG A 112 -4.24 -12.90 -4.03
C ARG A 112 -4.06 -12.83 -2.51
N GLY A 113 -3.55 -11.72 -1.99
CA GLY A 113 -3.14 -11.61 -0.60
C GLY A 113 -1.99 -12.55 -0.21
N VAL A 114 -1.99 -12.92 1.07
CA VAL A 114 -1.04 -13.85 1.68
C VAL A 114 -1.76 -14.85 2.60
N PRO A 115 -1.18 -16.03 2.87
CA PRO A 115 -1.81 -17.03 3.73
C PRO A 115 -2.22 -16.52 5.11
N GLY A 116 -1.46 -15.58 5.70
CA GLY A 116 -1.78 -14.99 7.00
C GLY A 116 -3.13 -14.25 7.08
N TYR A 117 -3.68 -13.84 5.93
CA TYR A 117 -5.00 -13.21 5.82
C TYR A 117 -6.12 -14.20 5.46
N ARG A 118 -5.81 -15.50 5.31
CA ARG A 118 -6.80 -16.59 5.16
C ARG A 118 -7.85 -16.35 4.06
N GLY A 119 -7.43 -15.80 2.93
CA GLY A 119 -8.30 -15.50 1.80
C GLY A 119 -9.00 -14.14 1.86
N ASP A 120 -8.89 -13.39 2.96
CA ASP A 120 -9.37 -12.01 3.05
C ASP A 120 -8.42 -11.05 2.31
N VAL A 121 -8.57 -11.00 0.98
CA VAL A 121 -7.75 -10.15 0.11
C VAL A 121 -8.04 -8.67 0.34
N ALA A 122 -9.28 -8.30 0.69
CA ALA A 122 -9.65 -6.91 0.95
C ALA A 122 -8.86 -6.36 2.15
N SER A 123 -8.86 -7.07 3.28
CA SER A 123 -8.06 -6.69 4.45
C SER A 123 -6.56 -6.68 4.15
N TYR A 124 -6.07 -7.58 3.29
CA TYR A 124 -4.66 -7.54 2.88
C TYR A 124 -4.31 -6.28 2.07
N ARG A 125 -5.19 -5.84 1.17
CA ARG A 125 -5.01 -4.60 0.38
C ARG A 125 -4.94 -3.38 1.30
N GLU A 126 -5.85 -3.31 2.26
CA GLU A 126 -5.87 -2.28 3.31
C GLU A 126 -4.54 -2.26 4.08
N TYR A 127 -4.07 -3.44 4.51
CA TYR A 127 -2.81 -3.61 5.21
C TYR A 127 -1.62 -3.12 4.39
N VAL A 128 -1.43 -3.63 3.18
CA VAL A 128 -0.19 -3.40 2.42
C VAL A 128 -0.08 -1.94 2.01
N VAL A 129 -1.20 -1.28 1.66
CA VAL A 129 -1.21 0.16 1.39
C VAL A 129 -0.84 0.95 2.65
N ASN A 130 -1.47 0.65 3.79
CA ASN A 130 -1.15 1.35 5.04
C ASN A 130 0.30 1.12 5.49
N HIS A 131 0.83 -0.09 5.32
CA HIS A 131 2.19 -0.46 5.68
C HIS A 131 3.23 0.30 4.84
N GLU A 132 3.12 0.23 3.52
CA GLU A 132 4.10 0.88 2.64
C GLU A 132 4.00 2.41 2.67
N VAL A 133 2.80 2.96 2.81
CA VAL A 133 2.64 4.41 3.03
C VAL A 133 3.11 4.81 4.42
N GLY A 134 2.97 3.95 5.44
CA GLY A 134 3.50 4.16 6.79
C GLY A 134 5.01 4.43 6.79
N HIS A 135 5.77 3.67 6.01
CA HIS A 135 7.20 3.94 5.77
C HIS A 135 7.43 5.34 5.17
N GLY A 136 6.63 5.73 4.16
CA GLY A 136 6.68 7.08 3.57
C GLY A 136 6.25 8.22 4.50
N LEU A 137 5.57 7.91 5.61
CA LEU A 137 5.25 8.84 6.68
C LEU A 137 6.31 8.86 7.79
N GLY A 138 7.31 7.97 7.74
CA GLY A 138 8.42 7.91 8.69
C GLY A 138 8.28 6.81 9.76
N HIS A 139 7.35 5.86 9.60
CA HIS A 139 7.21 4.75 10.54
C HIS A 139 8.06 3.56 10.12
N GLY A 140 8.91 3.07 11.02
CA GLY A 140 9.66 1.82 10.83
C GLY A 140 8.86 0.58 11.21
N HIS A 141 9.44 -0.60 10.99
CA HIS A 141 8.82 -1.85 11.41
C HIS A 141 8.62 -1.94 12.92
N VAL A 142 7.53 -2.59 13.33
CA VAL A 142 7.21 -2.85 14.74
C VAL A 142 6.99 -4.36 14.92
N PRO A 143 7.62 -5.02 15.91
CA PRO A 143 7.48 -6.45 16.11
C PRO A 143 6.08 -6.85 16.57
N CYS A 144 5.75 -8.14 16.43
CA CYS A 144 4.54 -8.69 17.02
C CYS A 144 4.62 -8.60 18.56
N PRO A 145 3.63 -7.99 19.24
CA PRO A 145 3.63 -7.85 20.71
C PRO A 145 3.32 -9.15 21.47
N GLY A 146 3.03 -10.25 20.76
CA GLY A 146 2.85 -11.57 21.36
C GLY A 146 1.76 -12.41 20.67
N PRO A 147 1.76 -13.74 20.89
CA PRO A 147 0.77 -14.63 20.30
C PRO A 147 -0.68 -14.22 20.59
N GLY A 148 -1.54 -14.31 19.58
CA GLY A 148 -2.96 -13.95 19.68
C GLY A 148 -3.24 -12.44 19.83
N ARG A 149 -2.22 -11.61 20.07
CA ARG A 149 -2.36 -10.15 20.09
C ARG A 149 -2.52 -9.62 18.67
N ARG A 150 -3.14 -8.45 18.54
CA ARG A 150 -3.28 -7.78 17.24
C ARG A 150 -1.91 -7.32 16.74
N ALA A 151 -1.56 -7.64 15.49
CA ALA A 151 -0.34 -7.14 14.88
C ALA A 151 -0.36 -5.60 14.75
N PRO A 152 0.75 -4.90 15.01
CA PRO A 152 0.93 -3.55 14.54
C PRO A 152 0.83 -3.51 13.01
N VAL A 153 0.25 -2.45 12.42
CA VAL A 153 0.20 -2.32 10.95
C VAL A 153 1.61 -2.30 10.34
N MET A 154 2.59 -1.83 11.11
CA MET A 154 4.00 -1.81 10.72
C MET A 154 4.75 -3.13 10.99
N LEU A 155 4.07 -4.18 11.45
CA LEU A 155 4.63 -5.54 11.35
C LEU A 155 4.70 -5.91 9.86
N GLN A 156 5.76 -6.61 9.43
CA GLN A 156 5.87 -7.12 8.05
C GLN A 156 5.00 -8.39 7.86
N GLN A 157 3.68 -8.23 7.98
CA GLN A 157 2.66 -9.29 7.95
C GLN A 157 2.61 -10.05 6.62
N THR A 158 3.09 -9.47 5.52
CA THR A 158 3.29 -10.20 4.24
C THR A 158 4.24 -11.38 4.40
N LYS A 159 5.26 -11.26 5.27
CA LYS A 159 6.22 -12.35 5.55
C LYS A 159 5.69 -13.32 6.59
N SER A 160 5.28 -12.79 7.75
CA SER A 160 4.75 -13.60 8.84
C SER A 160 4.02 -12.72 9.85
N LEU A 161 3.02 -13.30 10.50
CA LEU A 161 2.34 -12.70 11.65
C LEU A 161 3.05 -12.99 12.97
N TYR A 162 4.00 -13.92 13.00
CA TYR A 162 4.76 -14.29 14.22
C TYR A 162 3.84 -14.60 15.42
N GLY A 163 2.72 -15.28 15.16
CA GLY A 163 1.70 -15.61 16.18
C GLY A 163 0.66 -14.53 16.46
N CYS A 164 0.84 -13.29 15.97
CA CYS A 164 -0.18 -12.25 16.06
C CYS A 164 -1.41 -12.55 15.17
N ARG A 165 -2.53 -11.88 15.48
CA ARG A 165 -3.69 -11.78 14.60
C ARG A 165 -3.46 -10.70 13.53
N PRO A 166 -3.89 -10.90 12.27
CA PRO A 166 -3.73 -9.92 11.20
C PRO A 166 -4.40 -8.59 11.53
N ASN A 167 -3.83 -7.50 11.02
CA ASN A 167 -4.36 -6.15 11.23
C ASN A 167 -3.95 -5.19 10.11
N ALA A 168 -4.95 -4.62 9.45
CA ALA A 168 -4.73 -3.72 8.33
C ALA A 168 -4.55 -2.24 8.70
N TRP A 169 -4.84 -1.88 9.95
CA TRP A 169 -5.08 -0.49 10.30
C TRP A 169 -4.13 0.03 11.40
N PRO A 170 -3.59 1.25 11.27
CA PRO A 170 -2.83 1.91 12.32
C PRO A 170 -3.65 2.15 13.60
N PHE A 171 -4.91 2.56 13.47
CA PHE A 171 -5.81 2.87 14.57
C PHE A 171 -7.16 2.14 14.44
N PRO A 172 -7.19 0.81 14.63
CA PRO A 172 -8.36 -0.03 14.37
C PRO A 172 -9.56 0.19 15.31
N LYS A 173 -9.44 1.07 16.32
CA LYS A 173 -10.46 1.37 17.33
C LYS A 173 -10.97 2.82 17.27
N ARG A 174 -10.57 3.59 16.25
CA ARG A 174 -11.04 4.97 16.04
C ARG A 174 -12.32 5.01 15.23
#